data_AF-W2CYQ6-F1
#
_entry.id   AF-W2CYQ6-F1
#
_cell.length_a   1.000
_cell.length_b   1.000
_cell.length_c   1.000
_cell.angle_alpha   90.00
_cell.angle_beta   90.00
_cell.angle_gamma   90.00
#
_symmetry.space_group_name_H-M   'P 1'
#
loop_
_entity.id
_entity.type
_entity.pdbx_description
1 polymer ?
#
loop_
_entity_poly.entity_id
_entity_poly.type
_entity_poly.pdbx_seq_one_letter_code
_entity_poly.pdbx_strand_id
1 'polypeptide(L)'
;MNKEEGLEHGRIEHRQMKSVVLSPEMLDDSYAFKDWAGIKSIHRITRKRYDKRRGKETTEMSYYISSIEDSKRIFRAIRDHWKIENQ
;
A
#
# COMPACT_ATOMS: atom_id res chain seq x y z
N MET A 1 -2.56 -2.22 -11.14
CA MET A 1 -3.14 -2.74 -9.88
C MET A 1 -2.26 -3.90 -9.42
N ASN A 2 -1.63 -3.80 -8.25
CA ASN A 2 -0.69 -4.80 -7.73
C ASN A 2 -1.38 -5.67 -6.67
N LYS A 3 -1.09 -6.97 -6.66
CA LYS A 3 -1.71 -7.95 -5.75
C LYS A 3 -0.70 -9.01 -5.32
N GLU A 4 -0.90 -9.58 -4.14
CA GLU A 4 -0.08 -10.66 -3.60
C GLU A 4 -0.89 -11.54 -2.65
N GLU A 5 -0.53 -12.82 -2.56
CA GLU A 5 -1.01 -13.76 -1.55
C GLU A 5 0.18 -14.39 -0.80
N GLY A 6 0.02 -14.57 0.52
CA GLY A 6 0.98 -15.24 1.38
C GLY A 6 0.32 -16.28 2.26
N LEU A 7 1.00 -17.40 2.47
CA LEU A 7 0.59 -18.51 3.34
C LEU A 7 1.65 -18.71 4.41
N GLU A 8 1.36 -18.30 5.65
CA GLU A 8 2.38 -18.29 6.70
C GLU A 8 1.76 -18.60 8.07
N HIS A 9 2.36 -19.52 8.81
CA HIS A 9 1.97 -19.87 10.19
C HIS A 9 0.46 -20.09 10.43
N GLY A 10 -0.24 -20.70 9.45
CA GLY A 10 -1.69 -20.94 9.55
C GLY A 10 -2.56 -19.73 9.22
N ARG A 11 -1.99 -18.68 8.64
CA ARG A 11 -2.68 -17.49 8.15
C ARG A 11 -2.65 -17.45 6.63
N ILE A 12 -3.73 -16.96 6.03
CA ILE A 12 -3.78 -16.55 4.62
C ILE A 12 -3.80 -15.03 4.62
N GLU A 13 -2.91 -14.41 3.85
CA GLU A 13 -2.90 -12.96 3.69
C GLU A 13 -2.98 -12.56 2.22
N HIS A 14 -3.94 -11.70 1.90
CA HIS A 14 -4.08 -11.08 0.59
C HIS A 14 -3.79 -9.59 0.69
N ARG A 15 -2.90 -9.09 -0.17
CA ARG A 15 -2.57 -7.67 -0.29
C ARG A 15 -2.97 -7.18 -1.65
N GLN A 16 -3.60 -6.02 -1.68
CA GLN A 16 -3.95 -5.34 -2.93
C GLN A 16 -3.59 -3.87 -2.82
N MET A 17 -2.84 -3.37 -3.80
CA MET A 17 -2.52 -1.97 -3.92
C MET A 17 -3.25 -1.32 -5.10
N LYS A 18 -3.89 -0.18 -4.81
CA LYS A 18 -4.37 0.78 -5.80
C LYS A 18 -3.46 2.01 -5.74
N SER A 19 -3.22 2.63 -6.89
CA SER A 19 -2.31 3.76 -7.01
C SER A 19 -2.84 4.78 -7.97
N VAL A 20 -2.54 6.04 -7.67
CA VAL A 20 -2.84 7.20 -8.50
C VAL A 20 -1.53 7.96 -8.66
N VAL A 21 -1.13 8.21 -9.89
CA VAL A 21 -0.08 9.18 -10.21
C VAL A 21 -0.76 10.54 -10.30
N LEU A 22 -0.21 11.53 -9.63
CA LEU A 22 -0.76 12.88 -9.57
C LEU A 22 -0.35 13.63 -10.83
N SER A 23 -1.33 14.13 -11.58
CA SER A 23 -1.04 15.03 -12.70
C SER A 23 -0.69 16.44 -12.17
N PRO A 24 -0.04 17.29 -12.98
CA PRO A 24 0.22 18.68 -12.61
C PRO A 24 -1.04 19.43 -12.17
N GLU A 25 -2.17 19.20 -12.85
CA GLU A 25 -3.46 19.82 -12.52
C GLU A 25 -3.95 19.38 -11.12
N MET A 26 -3.80 18.10 -10.78
CA MET A 26 -4.16 17.60 -9.44
C MET A 26 -3.29 18.20 -8.33
N LEU A 27 -2.05 18.55 -8.64
CA LEU A 27 -1.12 19.18 -7.69
C LEU A 27 -1.42 20.67 -7.51
N ASP A 28 -1.80 21.36 -8.58
CA ASP A 28 -2.11 22.80 -8.57
C ASP A 28 -3.48 23.08 -7.93
N ASP A 29 -4.49 22.26 -8.24
CA ASP A 29 -5.86 22.42 -7.76
C ASP A 29 -6.04 22.12 -6.26
N SER A 30 -5.08 21.44 -5.62
CA SER A 30 -5.26 20.89 -4.29
C SER A 30 -4.34 21.54 -3.26
N TYR A 31 -4.93 22.28 -2.32
CA TYR A 31 -4.22 22.75 -1.12
C TYR A 31 -3.58 21.60 -0.32
N ALA A 32 -4.12 20.38 -0.44
CA ALA A 32 -3.68 19.22 0.34
C ALA A 32 -2.26 18.75 -0.01
N PHE A 33 -1.70 19.16 -1.15
CA PHE A 33 -0.36 18.74 -1.58
C PHE A 33 0.72 19.83 -1.43
N LYS A 34 0.33 21.05 -1.03
CA LYS A 34 1.25 22.20 -0.95
C LYS A 34 2.43 21.97 0.00
N ASP A 35 2.19 21.24 1.09
CA ASP A 35 3.23 20.95 2.09
C ASP A 35 4.08 19.71 1.73
N TRP A 36 3.71 18.96 0.69
CA TRP A 36 4.35 17.69 0.33
C TRP A 36 5.22 17.86 -0.91
N ALA A 37 6.31 18.63 -0.76
CA ALA A 37 7.24 18.90 -1.84
C ALA A 37 7.73 17.61 -2.52
N GLY A 38 7.54 17.54 -3.85
CA GLY A 38 7.97 16.40 -4.66
C GLY A 38 7.06 15.17 -4.61
N ILE A 39 5.85 15.27 -4.04
CA ILE A 39 4.84 14.22 -4.16
C ILE A 39 4.48 13.97 -5.63
N LYS A 40 4.45 12.70 -6.02
CA LYS A 40 4.10 12.27 -7.38
C LYS A 40 2.99 11.24 -7.42
N SER A 41 2.77 10.51 -6.33
CA SER A 41 1.76 9.47 -6.30
C SER A 41 1.23 9.18 -4.91
N ILE A 42 0.02 8.63 -4.90
CA ILE A 42 -0.67 8.16 -3.69
C ILE A 42 -1.04 6.69 -3.89
N HIS A 43 -0.85 5.91 -2.84
CA HIS A 43 -1.10 4.47 -2.84
C HIS A 43 -1.96 4.08 -1.66
N ARG A 44 -2.95 3.23 -1.92
CA ARG A 44 -3.73 2.56 -0.88
C ARG A 44 -3.45 1.08 -0.93
N ILE A 45 -3.04 0.52 0.20
CA ILE A 45 -2.94 -0.92 0.38
C ILE A 45 -4.11 -1.41 1.22
N THR A 46 -4.78 -2.44 0.73
CA THR A 46 -5.76 -3.20 1.51
C THR A 46 -5.15 -4.56 1.83
N ARG A 47 -5.09 -4.89 3.11
CA ARG A 47 -4.57 -6.14 3.65
C ARG A 47 -5.72 -6.93 4.26
N LYS A 48 -6.02 -8.09 3.69
CA LYS A 48 -6.97 -9.05 4.27
C LYS A 48 -6.20 -10.22 4.84
N ARG A 49 -6.42 -10.51 6.11
CA ARG A 49 -5.75 -11.61 6.81
C ARG A 49 -6.80 -12.53 7.40
N TYR A 50 -6.73 -13.81 7.04
CA TYR A 50 -7.57 -14.87 7.57
C TYR A 50 -6.73 -15.80 8.45
N ASP A 51 -7.08 -15.91 9.72
CA ASP A 51 -6.47 -16.85 10.67
C ASP A 51 -7.26 -18.17 10.64
N LYS A 52 -6.66 -19.24 10.10
CA LYS A 52 -7.33 -20.54 9.95
C LYS A 52 -7.65 -21.20 11.28
N ARG A 53 -6.88 -20.91 12.34
CA ARG A 53 -7.08 -21.53 13.67
C ARG A 53 -8.24 -20.88 14.40
N ARG A 54 -8.37 -19.55 14.28
CA ARG A 54 -9.42 -18.77 14.93
C ARG A 54 -10.67 -18.57 14.05
N GLY A 55 -10.60 -18.92 12.77
CA GLY A 55 -11.67 -18.69 11.80
C GLY A 55 -12.00 -17.21 11.59
N LYS A 56 -11.05 -16.30 11.87
CA LYS A 56 -11.28 -14.85 11.90
C LYS A 56 -10.61 -14.17 10.72
N GLU A 57 -11.36 -13.30 10.04
CA GLU A 57 -10.83 -12.36 9.05
C GLU A 57 -10.63 -10.97 9.67
N THR A 58 -9.54 -10.32 9.31
CA THR A 58 -9.28 -8.89 9.59
C THR A 58 -8.91 -8.18 8.30
N THR A 59 -9.49 -6.99 8.08
CA THR A 59 -9.14 -6.11 6.96
C THR A 59 -8.52 -4.82 7.49
N GLU A 60 -7.41 -4.42 6.91
CA GLU A 60 -6.71 -3.17 7.22
C GLU A 60 -6.47 -2.37 5.94
N MET A 61 -6.54 -1.05 6.06
CA MET A 61 -6.21 -0.13 4.97
C MET A 61 -5.12 0.84 5.41
N SER A 62 -4.09 0.98 4.58
CA SER A 62 -2.98 1.90 4.80
C SER A 62 -2.79 2.77 3.57
N TYR A 63 -2.43 4.04 3.78
CA TYR A 63 -2.22 5.03 2.73
C TYR A 63 -0.76 5.48 2.74
N TYR A 64 -0.19 5.64 1.55
CA TYR A 64 1.20 6.04 1.34
C TYR A 64 1.26 7.13 0.29
N ILE A 65 2.19 8.06 0.47
CA ILE A 65 2.58 9.05 -0.53
C ILE A 65 3.99 8.74 -1.01
N SER A 66 4.31 9.06 -2.25
CA SER A 66 5.64 8.83 -2.80
C SER A 66 6.04 9.91 -3.79
N SER A 67 7.35 10.15 -3.89
CA SER A 67 7.99 10.93 -4.94
C SER A 67 8.35 10.09 -6.18
N ILE A 68 7.92 8.82 -6.23
CA ILE A 68 8.16 7.86 -7.31
C ILE A 68 6.81 7.51 -7.94
N GLU A 69 6.75 7.39 -9.26
CA GLU A 69 5.49 7.07 -9.96
C GLU A 69 5.29 5.55 -10.19
N ASP A 70 6.38 4.78 -10.21
CA ASP A 70 6.33 3.33 -10.46
C ASP A 70 5.69 2.58 -9.29
N SER A 71 4.40 2.29 -9.45
CA SER A 71 3.61 1.53 -8.48
C SER A 71 4.17 0.13 -8.19
N LYS A 72 4.86 -0.54 -9.10
CA LYS A 72 5.43 -1.88 -8.84
C LYS A 72 6.62 -1.76 -7.90
N ARG A 73 7.51 -0.80 -8.15
CA ARG A 73 8.66 -0.50 -7.30
C ARG A 73 8.22 -0.14 -5.88
N ILE A 74 7.19 0.69 -5.75
CA ILE A 74 6.65 1.11 -4.45
C ILE A 74 6.00 -0.05 -3.72
N PHE A 75 5.21 -0.89 -4.41
CA PHE A 75 4.62 -2.08 -3.80
C PHE A 75 5.67 -3.00 -3.19
N ARG A 76 6.77 -3.22 -3.92
CA ARG A 76 7.90 -4.02 -3.44
C ARG A 76 8.58 -3.37 -2.24
N ALA A 77 8.83 -2.06 -2.29
CA ALA A 77 9.44 -1.33 -1.18
C ALA A 77 8.60 -1.41 0.10
N ILE A 78 7.27 -1.26 -0.01
CA ILE A 78 6.36 -1.39 1.14
C ILE A 78 6.39 -2.82 1.69
N ARG A 79 6.39 -3.83 0.82
CA ARG A 79 6.50 -5.24 1.24
C ARG A 79 7.81 -5.51 1.97
N ASP A 80 8.92 -5.02 1.43
CA ASP A 80 10.24 -5.25 2.01
C ASP A 80 10.40 -4.53 3.36
N HIS A 81 9.79 -3.35 3.54
CA HIS A 81 9.72 -2.67 4.83
C HIS A 81 9.00 -3.51 5.89
N TRP A 82 7.84 -4.12 5.56
CA TRP A 82 7.09 -4.96 6.49
C TRP A 82 7.79 -6.26 6.90
N LYS A 83 8.71 -6.79 6.08
CA LYS A 83 9.51 -7.96 6.49
C LYS A 83 10.38 -7.65 7.71
N ILE A 84 10.79 -6.39 7.88
CA ILE A 84 11.59 -5.94 9.01
C ILE A 84 10.72 -5.83 10.27
N GLU A 85 9.49 -5.33 10.14
CA GLU A 85 8.57 -5.12 11.28
C GLU A 85 7.91 -6.41 11.80
N ASN A 86 7.87 -7.48 11.00
CA ASN A 86 7.30 -8.77 11.39
C ASN A 86 8.36 -9.84 11.74
N GLN A 87 9.62 -9.44 11.93
CA GLN A 87 10.61 -10.31 12.58
C GLN A 87 10.27 -10.53 14.07
#